data_AF-A0A0M9FZ24-F1
#
_entry.id   AF-A0A0M9FZ24-F1
#
_cell.length_a   1.000
_cell.length_b   1.000
_cell.length_c   1.000
_cell.angle_alpha   90.00
_cell.angle_beta   90.00
_cell.angle_gamma   90.00
#
_symmetry.space_group_name_H-M   'P 1'
#
loop_
_entity.id
_entity.type
_entity.pdbx_description
1 polymer ?
#
loop_
_entity_poly.entity_id
_entity_poly.type
_entity_poly.pdbx_seq_one_letter_code
_entity_poly.pdbx_strand_id
1 'polypeptide(L)'
;MDAYIQGLWLRLRDVAQRSRAAALPSDRPSALFAVFTSVFNGGLLVWSFSEVLGRTCSKNATIWISLGMAHCYVNMIFAVTSMMHIRRRIACGIPAEASQASVLYRSPLMLFYAFYLVCELVWVIAAAQLSVRDTGTECVRHITVQILFLVMYWLLGMLVLFQLTFITERWRRPRWRNFAAMRWDYLHNTQRHRNVRWHDEHIADGGDEPADLDNVELQRGADTERTSTMDYASMRDDMTVENDYTRETATVQRPRSTAQR
;
A
#
# COMPACT_ATOMS: atom_id res chain seq x y z
N MET A 1 28.75 -36.25 1.75
CA MET A 1 28.36 -35.22 2.73
C MET A 1 28.15 -33.86 2.04
N ASP A 2 28.99 -33.50 1.07
CA ASP A 2 28.92 -32.21 0.35
C ASP A 2 27.64 -31.99 -0.48
N ALA A 3 27.10 -33.04 -1.12
CA ALA A 3 25.85 -32.93 -1.88
C ALA A 3 24.62 -32.59 -1.01
N TYR A 4 24.60 -33.07 0.25
CA TYR A 4 23.54 -32.75 1.21
C TYR A 4 23.63 -31.29 1.65
N ILE A 5 24.84 -30.80 1.93
CA ILE A 5 25.07 -29.41 2.33
C ILE A 5 24.72 -28.45 1.17
N GLN A 6 25.11 -28.77 -0.06
CA GLN A 6 24.72 -27.98 -1.24
C GLN A 6 23.19 -27.94 -1.44
N GLY A 7 22.51 -29.09 -1.29
CA GLY A 7 21.04 -29.15 -1.37
C GLY A 7 20.33 -28.31 -0.30
N LEU A 8 20.83 -28.33 0.94
CA LEU A 8 20.33 -27.50 2.03
C LEU A 8 20.53 -26.00 1.73
N TRP A 9 21.70 -25.62 1.22
CA TRP A 9 22.04 -24.24 0.89
C TRP A 9 21.14 -23.67 -0.20
N LEU A 10 20.85 -24.45 -1.24
CA LEU A 10 19.91 -24.06 -2.31
C LEU A 10 18.50 -23.85 -1.77
N ARG A 11 17.99 -24.75 -0.92
CA ARG A 11 16.67 -24.60 -0.29
C ARG A 11 16.59 -23.36 0.61
N LEU A 12 17.62 -23.10 1.40
CA LEU A 12 17.71 -21.89 2.24
C LEU A 12 17.71 -20.62 1.38
N ARG A 13 18.45 -20.62 0.27
CA ARG A 13 18.46 -19.51 -0.69
C ARG A 13 17.09 -19.28 -1.32
N ASP A 14 16.41 -20.33 -1.75
CA ASP A 14 15.06 -20.23 -2.32
C ASP A 14 14.05 -19.70 -1.32
N VAL A 15 14.09 -20.21 -0.08
CA VAL A 15 13.24 -19.71 1.02
C VAL A 15 13.52 -18.24 1.31
N ALA A 16 14.80 -17.84 1.35
CA ALA A 16 15.21 -16.45 1.55
C ALA A 16 14.77 -15.53 0.39
N GLN A 17 14.83 -16.02 -0.85
CA GLN A 17 14.36 -15.26 -2.01
C GLN A 17 12.83 -15.09 -1.99
N ARG A 18 12.08 -16.15 -1.64
CA ARG A 18 10.62 -16.08 -1.50
C ARG A 18 10.20 -15.15 -0.38
N SER A 19 10.84 -15.23 0.79
CA SER A 19 10.55 -14.35 1.91
C SER A 19 10.87 -12.89 1.58
N ARG A 20 11.99 -12.65 0.89
CA ARG A 20 12.36 -11.31 0.41
C ARG A 20 11.35 -10.78 -0.60
N ALA A 21 10.91 -11.59 -1.55
CA ALA A 21 9.89 -11.19 -2.53
C ALA A 21 8.53 -10.91 -1.87
N ALA A 22 8.19 -11.66 -0.81
CA ALA A 22 6.98 -11.41 -0.03
C ALA A 22 7.07 -10.11 0.81
N ALA A 23 8.23 -9.85 1.41
CA ALA A 23 8.46 -8.67 2.25
C ALA A 23 8.63 -7.38 1.44
N LEU A 24 9.26 -7.46 0.26
CA LEU A 24 9.56 -6.34 -0.64
C LEU A 24 9.04 -6.63 -2.04
N PRO A 25 7.71 -6.68 -2.22
CA PRO A 25 7.11 -6.91 -3.52
C PRO A 25 7.38 -5.74 -4.47
N SER A 26 7.53 -6.02 -5.77
CA SER A 26 7.79 -5.01 -6.80
C SER A 26 6.54 -4.30 -7.32
N ASP A 27 5.39 -4.96 -7.20
CA ASP A 27 4.10 -4.60 -7.79
C ASP A 27 3.17 -3.87 -6.80
N ARG A 28 3.48 -3.91 -5.50
CA ARG A 28 2.66 -3.34 -4.42
C ARG A 28 3.52 -2.79 -3.29
N PRO A 29 2.97 -1.95 -2.41
CA PRO A 29 3.69 -1.49 -1.23
C PRO A 29 4.01 -2.67 -0.30
N SER A 30 5.16 -2.59 0.36
CA SER A 30 5.56 -3.55 1.39
C SER A 30 4.57 -3.57 2.56
N ALA A 31 4.27 -4.75 3.08
CA ALA A 31 3.44 -4.89 4.27
C ALA A 31 4.21 -4.60 5.58
N LEU A 32 5.53 -4.33 5.51
CA LEU A 32 6.38 -4.17 6.70
C LEU A 32 5.88 -3.08 7.64
N PHE A 33 5.46 -1.93 7.11
CA PHE A 33 4.89 -0.86 7.93
C PHE A 33 3.63 -1.30 8.68
N ALA A 34 2.71 -1.99 8.01
CA ALA A 34 1.47 -2.45 8.63
C ALA A 34 1.72 -3.57 9.65
N VAL A 35 2.58 -4.53 9.33
CA VAL A 35 2.97 -5.60 10.27
C VAL A 35 3.65 -5.01 11.51
N PHE A 36 4.62 -4.10 11.31
CA PHE A 36 5.28 -3.41 12.43
C PHE A 36 4.27 -2.66 13.29
N THR A 37 3.40 -1.86 12.66
CA THR A 37 2.39 -1.07 13.38
C THR A 37 1.47 -1.97 14.20
N SER A 38 0.97 -3.06 13.62
CA SER A 38 0.06 -3.99 14.30
C SER A 38 0.73 -4.74 15.44
N VAL A 39 1.94 -5.26 15.25
CA VAL A 39 2.65 -5.99 16.32
C VAL A 39 3.03 -5.04 17.45
N PHE A 40 3.56 -3.87 17.12
CA PHE A 40 4.08 -2.91 18.09
C PHE A 40 2.95 -2.27 18.91
N ASN A 41 1.90 -1.77 18.26
CA ASN A 41 0.75 -1.18 18.95
C ASN A 41 -0.14 -2.24 19.60
N GLY A 42 -0.28 -3.42 18.98
CA GLY A 42 -1.04 -4.53 19.55
C GLY A 42 -0.42 -5.07 20.84
N GLY A 43 0.91 -5.23 20.87
CA GLY A 43 1.63 -5.62 22.08
C GLY A 43 1.44 -4.62 23.23
N LEU A 44 1.60 -3.32 22.94
CA LEU A 44 1.35 -2.27 23.93
C LEU A 44 -0.10 -2.25 24.41
N LEU A 45 -1.06 -2.48 23.51
CA LEU A 45 -2.49 -2.49 23.83
C LEU A 45 -2.84 -3.66 24.76
N VAL A 46 -2.34 -4.87 24.49
CA VAL A 46 -2.56 -6.04 25.36
C VAL A 46 -1.97 -5.80 26.74
N TRP A 47 -0.74 -5.28 26.83
CA TRP A 47 -0.12 -4.99 28.11
C TRP A 47 -0.84 -3.85 28.86
N SER A 48 -1.25 -2.79 28.17
CA SER A 48 -1.99 -1.69 28.79
C SER A 48 -3.38 -2.12 29.27
N PHE A 49 -4.00 -3.08 28.57
CA PHE A 49 -5.29 -3.64 28.97
C PHE A 49 -5.18 -4.36 30.33
N SER A 50 -4.10 -5.11 30.57
CA SER A 50 -3.91 -5.75 31.87
C SER A 50 -3.71 -4.74 33.00
N GLU A 51 -3.03 -3.63 32.73
CA GLU A 51 -2.83 -2.55 33.73
C GLU A 51 -4.15 -1.84 34.08
N VAL A 52 -5.00 -1.54 33.09
CA VAL A 52 -6.31 -0.93 33.32
C VAL A 52 -7.21 -1.82 34.18
N LEU A 53 -7.14 -3.14 33.98
CA LEU A 53 -7.93 -4.10 34.77
C LEU A 53 -7.35 -4.36 36.18
N GLY A 54 -6.07 -4.05 36.41
CA GLY A 54 -5.35 -4.37 37.64
C GLY A 54 -5.84 -3.70 38.94
N ARG A 55 -6.86 -2.82 38.88
CA ARG A 55 -7.46 -2.07 40.02
C ARG A 55 -6.49 -1.24 40.88
N THR A 56 -5.23 -1.09 40.49
CA THR A 56 -4.20 -0.33 41.22
C THR A 56 -4.14 1.14 40.84
N CYS A 57 -4.73 1.53 39.70
CA CYS A 57 -4.67 2.89 39.19
C CYS A 57 -5.77 3.80 39.71
N SER A 58 -5.43 5.08 39.91
CA SER A 58 -6.42 6.12 40.12
C SER A 58 -7.29 6.31 38.87
N LYS A 59 -8.54 6.76 39.05
CA LYS A 59 -9.46 7.02 37.92
C LYS A 59 -8.83 7.93 36.85
N ASN A 60 -8.08 8.94 37.27
CA ASN A 60 -7.39 9.84 36.37
C ASN A 60 -6.33 9.09 35.54
N ALA A 61 -5.44 8.33 36.18
CA ALA A 61 -4.43 7.54 35.48
C ALA A 61 -5.06 6.53 34.51
N THR A 62 -6.15 5.87 34.91
CA THR A 62 -6.89 4.96 34.03
C THR A 62 -7.40 5.66 32.76
N ILE A 63 -7.89 6.90 32.86
CA ILE A 63 -8.34 7.67 31.68
C ILE A 63 -7.16 7.92 30.73
N TRP A 64 -6.01 8.36 31.26
CA TRP A 64 -4.82 8.63 30.45
C TRP A 64 -4.28 7.37 29.77
N ILE A 65 -4.19 6.25 30.49
CA ILE A 65 -3.79 4.95 29.94
C ILE A 65 -4.77 4.51 28.84
N SER A 66 -6.08 4.70 29.06
CA SER A 66 -7.13 4.33 28.08
C SER A 66 -7.05 5.18 26.82
N LEU A 67 -6.72 6.46 26.93
CA LEU A 67 -6.47 7.32 25.77
C LEU A 67 -5.24 6.87 24.99
N GLY A 68 -4.14 6.51 25.68
CA GLY A 68 -2.96 5.90 25.05
C GLY A 68 -3.29 4.61 24.30
N MET A 69 -4.16 3.77 24.86
CA MET A 69 -4.66 2.57 24.18
C MET A 69 -5.51 2.88 22.96
N ALA A 70 -6.36 3.92 23.02
CA ALA A 70 -7.14 4.35 21.87
C ALA A 70 -6.23 4.79 20.71
N HIS A 71 -5.12 5.47 21.02
CA HIS A 71 -4.11 5.83 20.03
C HIS A 71 -3.48 4.58 19.36
N CYS A 72 -3.12 3.56 20.14
CA CYS A 72 -2.65 2.29 19.60
C CYS A 72 -3.64 1.68 18.59
N TYR A 73 -4.93 1.70 18.92
CA TYR A 73 -5.99 1.16 18.07
C TYR A 73 -6.13 1.94 16.75
N VAL A 74 -6.15 3.27 16.83
CA VAL A 74 -6.23 4.13 15.63
C VAL A 74 -5.02 3.94 14.73
N ASN A 75 -3.81 3.84 15.28
CA ASN A 75 -2.59 3.59 14.52
C ASN A 75 -2.64 2.25 13.76
N MET A 76 -3.15 1.19 14.39
CA MET A 76 -3.36 -0.10 13.71
C MET A 76 -4.35 -0.02 12.55
N ILE A 77 -5.51 0.61 12.77
CA ILE A 77 -6.52 0.81 11.72
C ILE A 77 -5.94 1.62 10.57
N PHE A 78 -5.26 2.72 10.87
CA PHE A 78 -4.64 3.57 9.86
C PHE A 78 -3.65 2.79 9.00
N ALA A 79 -2.79 1.98 9.62
CA ALA A 79 -1.80 1.22 8.88
C ALA A 79 -2.41 0.20 7.91
N VAL A 80 -3.50 -0.48 8.32
CA VAL A 80 -4.22 -1.41 7.45
C VAL A 80 -4.98 -0.66 6.35
N THR A 81 -5.74 0.37 6.71
CA THR A 81 -6.57 1.14 5.78
C THR A 81 -5.74 1.89 4.74
N SER A 82 -4.59 2.45 5.11
CA SER A 82 -3.67 3.10 4.17
C SER A 82 -3.10 2.12 3.15
N MET A 83 -2.71 0.92 3.60
CA MET A 83 -2.27 -0.17 2.71
C MET A 83 -3.37 -0.60 1.74
N MET A 84 -4.60 -0.81 2.23
CA MET A 84 -5.74 -1.17 1.40
C MET A 84 -6.07 -0.06 0.39
N HIS A 85 -6.09 1.19 0.83
CA HIS A 85 -6.39 2.34 0.00
C HIS A 85 -5.38 2.49 -1.15
N ILE A 86 -4.09 2.39 -0.84
CA ILE A 86 -3.03 2.56 -1.84
C ILE A 86 -3.02 1.38 -2.82
N ARG A 87 -3.23 0.14 -2.35
CA ARG A 87 -3.39 -1.02 -3.23
C ARG A 87 -4.56 -0.86 -4.19
N ARG A 88 -5.70 -0.37 -3.70
CA ARG A 88 -6.86 -0.08 -4.54
C ARG A 88 -6.55 1.00 -5.58
N ARG A 89 -5.85 2.08 -5.20
CA ARG A 89 -5.42 3.10 -6.17
C ARG A 89 -4.46 2.56 -7.23
N ILE A 90 -3.53 1.69 -6.85
CA ILE A 90 -2.63 1.02 -7.81
C ILE A 90 -3.44 0.17 -8.78
N ALA A 91 -4.46 -0.54 -8.31
CA ALA A 91 -5.35 -1.35 -9.16
C ALA A 91 -6.22 -0.51 -10.11
N CYS A 92 -6.55 0.73 -9.75
CA CYS A 92 -7.24 1.68 -10.65
C CYS A 92 -6.30 2.37 -11.64
N GLY A 93 -4.97 2.20 -11.49
CA GLY A 93 -3.97 2.94 -12.25
C GLY A 93 -3.74 4.34 -11.69
N ILE A 94 -2.51 4.83 -11.84
CA ILE A 94 -2.12 6.19 -11.40
C ILE A 94 -1.29 6.83 -12.52
N PRO A 95 -1.71 7.99 -13.08
CA PRO A 95 -1.05 8.61 -14.23
C PRO A 95 0.40 8.98 -13.92
N ALA A 96 1.35 8.73 -14.82
CA ALA A 96 2.79 8.91 -14.57
C ALA A 96 3.20 10.33 -14.13
N GLU A 97 2.42 11.33 -14.54
CA GLU A 97 2.60 12.76 -14.24
C GLU A 97 2.29 13.11 -12.78
N ALA A 98 1.42 12.33 -12.11
CA ALA A 98 1.05 12.63 -10.74
C ALA A 98 2.23 12.43 -9.79
N SER A 99 2.60 13.51 -9.08
CA SER A 99 3.64 13.46 -8.05
C SER A 99 3.23 12.53 -6.92
N GLN A 100 4.19 11.80 -6.34
CA GLN A 100 3.93 10.87 -5.25
C GLN A 100 3.31 11.56 -4.03
N ALA A 101 3.83 12.74 -3.69
CA ALA A 101 3.28 13.58 -2.64
C ALA A 101 1.81 13.92 -2.93
N SER A 102 1.46 14.27 -4.17
CA SER A 102 0.07 14.57 -4.51
C SER A 102 -0.82 13.34 -4.42
N VAL A 103 -0.35 12.15 -4.83
CA VAL A 103 -1.14 10.90 -4.77
C VAL A 103 -1.46 10.53 -3.31
N LEU A 104 -0.50 10.76 -2.41
CA LEU A 104 -0.64 10.39 -1.01
C LEU A 104 -1.40 11.47 -0.21
N TYR A 105 -0.96 12.72 -0.25
CA TYR A 105 -1.52 13.80 0.59
C TYR A 105 -2.87 14.34 0.11
N ARG A 106 -3.28 14.11 -1.14
CA ARG A 106 -4.67 14.42 -1.56
C ARG A 106 -5.69 13.37 -1.09
N SER A 107 -5.25 12.26 -0.49
CA SER A 107 -6.19 11.29 0.06
C SER A 107 -6.80 11.83 1.36
N PRO A 108 -8.14 11.84 1.50
CA PRO A 108 -8.78 12.29 2.74
C PRO A 108 -8.30 11.47 3.95
N LEU A 109 -8.00 10.18 3.75
CA LEU A 109 -7.43 9.32 4.78
C LEU A 109 -6.13 9.88 5.38
N MET A 110 -5.23 10.38 4.54
CA MET A 110 -3.95 10.95 4.97
C MET A 110 -4.14 12.28 5.69
N LEU A 111 -5.10 13.11 5.25
CA LEU A 111 -5.43 14.38 5.91
C LEU A 111 -6.02 14.15 7.31
N PHE A 112 -6.98 13.23 7.44
CA PHE A 112 -7.54 12.86 8.75
C PHE A 112 -6.47 12.28 9.69
N TYR A 113 -5.56 11.47 9.16
CA TYR A 113 -4.49 10.94 9.97
C TYR A 113 -3.47 12.00 10.38
N ALA A 114 -3.13 12.95 9.51
CA ALA A 114 -2.28 14.08 9.89
C ALA A 114 -2.90 14.92 11.01
N PHE A 115 -4.21 15.17 10.96
CA PHE A 115 -4.93 15.82 12.06
C PHE A 115 -4.88 14.98 13.35
N TYR A 116 -5.11 13.67 13.24
CA TYR A 116 -5.00 12.74 14.37
C TYR A 116 -3.59 12.75 15.01
N LEU A 117 -2.51 12.82 14.22
CA LEU A 117 -1.15 12.90 14.75
C LEU A 117 -0.93 14.17 15.58
N VAL A 118 -1.58 15.28 15.22
CA VAL A 118 -1.56 16.51 16.05
C VAL A 118 -2.26 16.26 17.38
N CYS A 119 -3.43 15.59 17.37
CA CYS A 119 -4.12 15.22 18.60
C CYS A 119 -3.28 14.27 19.49
N GLU A 120 -2.63 13.29 18.87
CA GLU A 120 -1.72 12.36 19.55
C GLU A 120 -0.51 13.08 20.16
N LEU A 121 0.06 14.07 19.46
CA LEU A 121 1.13 14.91 20.00
C LEU A 121 0.68 15.72 21.22
N VAL A 122 -0.51 16.33 21.15
CA VAL A 122 -1.09 17.07 22.28
C VAL A 122 -1.29 16.15 23.49
N TRP A 123 -1.77 14.92 23.25
CA TRP A 123 -1.90 13.91 24.29
C TRP A 123 -0.54 13.54 24.89
N VAL A 124 0.50 13.29 24.08
CA VAL A 124 1.86 12.97 24.55
C VAL A 124 2.40 14.07 25.45
N ILE A 125 2.25 15.34 25.04
CA ILE A 125 2.73 16.49 25.83
C ILE A 125 1.98 16.56 27.17
N ALA A 126 0.65 16.44 27.15
CA ALA A 126 -0.17 16.51 28.36
C ALA A 126 0.11 15.33 29.32
N ALA A 127 0.24 14.11 28.79
CA ALA A 127 0.57 12.91 29.54
C ALA A 127 1.99 13.00 30.13
N ALA A 128 2.96 13.54 29.40
CA ALA A 128 4.32 13.77 29.92
C ALA A 128 4.33 14.75 31.10
N GLN A 129 3.53 15.83 31.04
CA GLN A 129 3.39 16.76 32.15
C GLN A 129 2.79 16.11 33.40
N LEU A 130 1.82 15.21 33.21
CA LEU A 130 1.26 14.41 34.30
C LEU A 130 2.33 13.49 34.91
N SER A 131 3.13 12.83 34.06
CA SER A 131 4.17 11.92 34.53
C SER A 131 5.26 12.59 35.35
N VAL A 132 5.60 13.84 35.03
CA VAL A 132 6.57 14.63 35.80
C VAL A 132 6.02 15.06 37.15
N ARG A 133 4.70 15.32 37.25
CA ARG A 133 4.07 15.78 38.49
C ARG A 133 3.89 14.66 39.52
N ASP A 134 3.61 13.42 39.08
CA ASP A 134 3.30 12.28 39.97
C ASP A 134 4.22 11.07 39.72
N THR A 135 5.50 11.17 40.07
CA THR A 135 6.53 10.16 39.76
C THR A 135 6.45 8.85 40.57
N GLY A 136 5.55 8.78 41.56
CA GLY A 136 5.56 7.71 42.57
C GLY A 136 4.68 6.49 42.30
N THR A 137 3.86 6.48 41.23
CA THR A 137 2.89 5.39 40.99
C THR A 137 3.26 4.51 39.79
N GLU A 138 3.04 3.21 39.92
CA GLU A 138 3.25 2.23 38.83
C GLU A 138 2.48 2.61 37.55
N CYS A 139 1.27 3.16 37.70
CA CYS A 139 0.44 3.60 36.58
C CYS A 139 1.05 4.79 35.82
N VAL A 140 1.69 5.73 36.52
CA VAL A 140 2.42 6.83 35.87
C VAL A 140 3.67 6.33 35.16
N ARG A 141 4.35 5.34 35.74
CA ARG A 141 5.45 4.64 35.04
C ARG A 141 4.94 3.99 33.75
N HIS A 142 3.77 3.36 33.79
CA HIS A 142 3.13 2.78 32.60
C HIS A 142 2.79 3.83 31.53
N ILE A 143 2.21 4.98 31.93
CA ILE A 143 1.95 6.11 31.01
C ILE A 143 3.26 6.58 30.35
N THR A 144 4.34 6.66 31.12
CA THR A 144 5.66 7.04 30.60
C THR A 144 6.18 6.05 29.56
N VAL A 145 6.01 4.75 29.82
CA VAL A 145 6.34 3.70 28.84
C VAL A 145 5.48 3.81 27.58
N GLN A 146 4.17 4.07 27.71
CA GLN A 146 3.29 4.31 26.56
C GLN A 146 3.77 5.50 25.71
N ILE A 147 4.16 6.61 26.34
CA ILE A 147 4.72 7.78 25.64
C ILE A 147 5.98 7.39 24.87
N LEU A 148 6.92 6.70 25.51
CA LEU A 148 8.17 6.26 24.85
C LEU A 148 7.89 5.33 23.67
N PHE A 149 6.93 4.40 23.82
CA PHE A 149 6.49 3.56 22.73
C PHE A 149 5.92 4.38 21.57
N LEU A 150 5.03 5.33 21.84
CA LEU A 150 4.44 6.19 20.80
C LEU A 150 5.50 7.04 20.07
N VAL A 151 6.47 7.59 20.80
CA VAL A 151 7.61 8.31 20.20
C VAL A 151 8.45 7.37 19.32
N MET A 152 8.75 6.16 19.79
CA MET A 152 9.45 5.15 18.98
C MET A 152 8.64 4.75 17.74
N TYR A 153 7.33 4.64 17.85
CA TYR A 153 6.43 4.39 16.72
C TYR A 153 6.50 5.54 15.70
N TRP A 154 6.54 6.80 16.14
CA TRP A 154 6.71 7.95 15.24
C TRP A 154 8.04 7.89 14.50
N LEU A 155 9.14 7.64 15.21
CA LEU A 155 10.47 7.64 14.62
C LEU A 155 10.70 6.43 13.69
N LEU A 156 10.36 5.22 14.14
CA LEU A 156 10.63 4.01 13.36
C LEU A 156 9.49 3.69 12.39
N GLY A 157 8.25 3.76 12.85
CA GLY A 157 7.06 3.47 12.05
C GLY A 157 6.80 4.55 11.01
N MET A 158 6.53 5.78 11.46
CA MET A 158 6.10 6.85 10.55
C MET A 158 7.23 7.51 9.77
N LEU A 159 8.37 7.79 10.40
CA LEU A 159 9.47 8.48 9.71
C LEU A 159 10.29 7.51 8.85
N VAL A 160 10.52 6.28 9.29
CA VAL A 160 11.35 5.32 8.53
C VAL A 160 10.49 4.39 7.68
N LEU A 161 9.67 3.54 8.28
CA LEU A 161 9.00 2.46 7.55
C LEU A 161 7.92 2.97 6.59
N PHE A 162 7.10 3.94 7.00
CA PHE A 162 6.06 4.52 6.13
C PHE A 162 6.68 5.23 4.92
N GLN A 163 7.71 6.04 5.14
CA GLN A 163 8.41 6.76 4.07
C GLN A 163 9.05 5.79 3.06
N LEU A 164 9.72 4.74 3.55
CA LEU A 164 10.32 3.69 2.71
C LEU A 164 9.27 2.90 1.93
N THR A 165 8.07 2.72 2.49
CA THR A 165 7.00 1.93 1.87
C THR A 165 6.27 2.72 0.78
N PHE A 166 6.00 4.00 1.00
CA PHE A 166 5.06 4.77 0.19
C PHE A 166 5.66 5.95 -0.58
N ILE A 167 6.72 6.57 -0.07
CA ILE A 167 7.23 7.81 -0.64
C ILE A 167 8.51 7.54 -1.44
N THR A 168 9.52 6.93 -0.85
CA THR A 168 10.81 6.72 -1.54
C THR A 168 11.42 5.36 -1.26
N GLU A 169 11.74 4.61 -2.32
CA GLU A 169 12.74 3.54 -2.22
C GLU A 169 14.13 4.18 -2.32
N ARG A 170 14.67 4.58 -1.16
CA ARG A 170 16.02 5.12 -0.88
C ARG A 170 16.45 6.37 -1.67
N TRP A 171 16.24 6.47 -2.98
CA TRP A 171 16.49 7.65 -3.84
C TRP A 171 15.74 7.57 -5.21
N ARG A 172 14.77 6.66 -5.34
CA ARG A 172 14.05 6.42 -6.60
C ARG A 172 12.54 6.34 -6.36
N ARG A 173 11.79 6.51 -7.46
CA ARG A 173 10.34 6.24 -7.46
C ARG A 173 10.09 4.78 -7.01
N PRO A 174 9.10 4.52 -6.13
CA PRO A 174 8.78 3.16 -5.70
C PRO A 174 8.47 2.26 -6.89
N ARG A 175 8.86 0.97 -6.82
CA ARG A 175 8.70 0.04 -7.95
C ARG A 175 7.25 -0.10 -8.40
N TRP A 176 6.33 -0.14 -7.44
CA TRP A 176 4.89 -0.23 -7.68
C TRP A 176 4.34 0.99 -8.45
N ARG A 177 5.06 2.11 -8.47
CA ARG A 177 4.65 3.33 -9.19
C ARG A 177 4.72 3.17 -10.70
N ASN A 178 5.75 2.49 -11.20
CA ASN A 178 5.89 2.20 -12.62
C ASN A 178 4.77 1.25 -13.08
N PHE A 179 4.47 0.24 -12.26
CA PHE A 179 3.35 -0.66 -12.49
C PHE A 179 2.01 0.08 -12.55
N ALA A 180 1.75 0.97 -11.58
CA ALA A 180 0.53 1.77 -11.57
C ALA A 180 0.38 2.69 -12.78
N ALA A 181 1.51 3.21 -13.31
CA ALA A 181 1.52 4.03 -14.53
C ALA A 181 1.22 3.19 -15.78
N MET A 182 1.89 2.06 -15.97
CA MET A 182 1.61 1.16 -17.09
C MET A 182 0.14 0.71 -17.10
N ARG A 183 -0.41 0.40 -15.92
CA ARG A 183 -1.82 0.01 -15.78
C ARG A 183 -2.78 1.15 -16.11
N TRP A 184 -2.43 2.39 -15.77
CA TRP A 184 -3.21 3.57 -16.16
C TRP A 184 -3.27 3.71 -17.68
N ASP A 185 -2.12 3.61 -18.35
CA ASP A 185 -2.03 3.75 -19.80
C ASP A 185 -2.83 2.65 -20.52
N TYR A 186 -2.74 1.40 -20.05
CA TYR A 186 -3.54 0.28 -20.58
C TYR A 186 -5.04 0.51 -20.44
N LEU A 187 -5.51 0.89 -19.24
CA LEU A 187 -6.93 1.15 -19.00
C LEU A 187 -7.44 2.33 -19.85
N HIS A 188 -6.65 3.39 -19.97
CA HIS A 188 -7.01 4.57 -20.72
C HIS A 188 -7.05 4.31 -22.23
N ASN A 189 -6.07 3.57 -22.77
CA ASN A 189 -6.03 3.17 -24.18
C ASN A 189 -7.18 2.20 -24.52
N THR A 190 -7.46 1.23 -23.65
CA THR A 190 -8.59 0.29 -23.84
C THR A 190 -9.93 1.01 -23.85
N GLN A 191 -10.11 1.99 -22.96
CA GLN A 191 -11.31 2.83 -22.92
C GLN A 191 -11.42 3.71 -24.17
N ARG A 192 -10.30 4.28 -24.64
CA ARG A 192 -10.26 5.04 -25.89
C ARG A 192 -10.63 4.17 -27.10
N HIS A 193 -10.08 2.96 -27.20
CA HIS A 193 -10.42 2.03 -28.29
C HIS A 193 -11.88 1.58 -28.25
N ARG A 194 -12.44 1.31 -27.06
CA ARG A 194 -13.88 1.06 -26.93
C ARG A 194 -14.70 2.26 -27.39
N ASN A 195 -14.38 3.46 -26.91
CA ASN A 195 -15.13 4.66 -27.28
C ASN A 195 -15.06 4.95 -28.79
N VAL A 196 -13.93 4.71 -29.44
CA VAL A 196 -13.80 4.81 -30.91
C VAL A 196 -14.68 3.78 -31.61
N ARG A 197 -14.64 2.51 -31.17
CA ARG A 197 -15.48 1.44 -31.74
C ARG A 197 -16.97 1.74 -31.64
N TRP A 198 -17.45 2.23 -30.49
CA TRP A 198 -18.84 2.65 -30.32
C TRP A 198 -19.19 3.87 -31.19
N HIS A 199 -18.24 4.77 -31.43
CA HIS A 199 -18.49 5.92 -32.30
C HIS A 199 -18.60 5.52 -33.78
N ASP A 200 -17.83 4.55 -34.23
CA ASP A 200 -17.91 4.01 -35.58
C ASP A 200 -19.20 3.20 -35.79
N GLU A 201 -19.65 2.44 -34.77
CA GLU A 201 -20.92 1.70 -34.80
C GLU A 201 -22.15 2.65 -34.84
N HIS A 202 -22.07 3.86 -34.28
CA HIS A 202 -23.17 4.85 -34.36
C HIS A 202 -23.14 5.75 -35.60
N ILE A 203 -22.01 5.84 -36.32
CA ILE A 203 -21.92 6.61 -37.58
C ILE A 203 -22.29 5.72 -38.78
N ALA A 204 -22.24 4.40 -38.62
CA ALA A 204 -22.59 3.42 -39.63
C ALA A 204 -23.92 2.71 -39.35
N ASP A 205 -25.01 3.44 -39.05
CA ASP A 205 -26.34 2.90 -39.33
C ASP A 205 -27.39 4.01 -39.53
N GLY A 206 -27.77 4.20 -40.79
CA GLY A 206 -29.12 4.62 -41.13
C GLY A 206 -29.94 3.35 -41.34
N GLY A 207 -30.63 2.89 -40.30
CA GLY A 207 -31.43 1.66 -40.36
C GLY A 207 -32.09 1.34 -39.02
N ASP A 208 -33.40 1.59 -38.98
CA ASP A 208 -34.47 1.24 -38.04
C ASP A 208 -34.25 0.35 -36.78
N GLU A 209 -34.97 0.79 -35.73
CA GLU A 209 -35.42 0.16 -34.47
C GLU A 209 -34.50 0.06 -33.24
N PRO A 210 -34.94 0.58 -32.06
CA PRO A 210 -34.19 0.49 -30.81
C PRO A 210 -34.42 -0.87 -30.13
N ALA A 211 -33.33 -1.61 -29.90
CA ALA A 211 -33.34 -2.73 -28.97
C ALA A 211 -33.33 -2.20 -27.52
N ASP A 212 -34.35 -2.58 -26.77
CA ASP A 212 -34.56 -2.33 -25.34
C ASP A 212 -33.35 -2.78 -24.51
N LEU A 213 -32.59 -1.83 -23.95
CA LEU A 213 -31.34 -2.07 -23.20
C LEU A 213 -31.51 -2.04 -21.67
N ASP A 214 -32.75 -2.03 -21.16
CA ASP A 214 -33.04 -1.93 -19.73
C ASP A 214 -32.68 -3.19 -18.90
N ASN A 215 -32.19 -4.27 -19.53
CA ASN A 215 -31.89 -5.53 -18.83
C ASN A 215 -30.41 -5.85 -18.57
N VAL A 216 -29.46 -4.98 -18.94
CA VAL A 216 -28.01 -5.29 -18.76
C VAL A 216 -27.41 -4.67 -17.49
N GLU A 217 -28.13 -3.78 -16.81
CA GLU A 217 -27.57 -3.04 -15.66
C GLU A 217 -27.62 -3.77 -14.31
N LEU A 218 -28.29 -4.93 -14.21
CA LEU A 218 -28.49 -5.62 -12.92
C LEU A 218 -27.46 -6.71 -12.57
N GLN A 219 -26.47 -6.98 -13.41
CA GLN A 219 -25.57 -8.14 -13.22
C GLN A 219 -24.08 -7.78 -13.05
N ARG A 220 -23.78 -6.59 -12.51
CA ARG A 220 -22.40 -6.16 -12.18
C ARG A 220 -22.10 -6.08 -10.67
N GLY A 221 -22.99 -6.62 -9.84
CA GLY A 221 -22.94 -6.48 -8.38
C GLY A 221 -22.22 -7.59 -7.58
N ALA A 222 -21.69 -8.65 -8.21
CA ALA A 222 -21.28 -9.85 -7.45
C ALA A 222 -19.84 -10.36 -7.65
N ASP A 223 -19.00 -9.73 -8.49
CA ASP A 223 -17.63 -10.23 -8.78
C ASP A 223 -16.50 -9.29 -8.34
N THR A 224 -16.74 -8.44 -7.35
CA THR A 224 -15.69 -7.58 -6.77
C THR A 224 -14.90 -8.28 -5.67
N GLU A 225 -14.20 -9.39 -5.94
CA GLU A 225 -13.05 -9.80 -5.10
C GLU A 225 -12.14 -10.89 -5.68
N ARG A 226 -12.09 -11.08 -7.00
CA ARG A 226 -11.17 -12.06 -7.60
C ARG A 226 -10.43 -11.54 -8.83
N THR A 227 -9.82 -10.36 -8.71
CA THR A 227 -8.67 -9.99 -9.57
C THR A 227 -7.46 -10.81 -9.10
N SER A 228 -7.54 -12.12 -9.37
CA SER A 228 -6.49 -13.08 -9.08
C SER A 228 -5.30 -12.82 -10.01
N THR A 229 -4.13 -13.24 -9.56
CA THR A 229 -2.83 -13.30 -10.25
C THR A 229 -2.84 -13.68 -11.74
N MET A 230 -3.94 -14.20 -12.29
CA MET A 230 -4.10 -14.57 -13.71
C MET A 230 -4.12 -13.35 -14.66
N ASP A 231 -4.83 -12.27 -14.30
CA ASP A 231 -4.83 -11.03 -15.11
C ASP A 231 -3.45 -10.35 -15.12
N TYR A 232 -2.66 -10.56 -14.06
CA TYR A 232 -1.30 -10.04 -13.93
C TYR A 232 -0.29 -10.80 -14.81
N ALA A 233 -0.54 -12.08 -15.09
CA ALA A 233 0.28 -12.89 -15.99
C ALA A 233 -0.01 -12.54 -17.47
N SER A 234 -1.30 -12.44 -17.84
CA SER A 234 -1.71 -12.05 -19.20
C SER A 234 -1.18 -10.67 -19.61
N MET A 235 -1.22 -9.66 -18.72
CA MET A 235 -0.69 -8.33 -19.02
C MET A 235 0.84 -8.32 -19.22
N ARG A 236 1.56 -9.27 -18.61
CA ARG A 236 3.01 -9.43 -18.80
C ARG A 236 3.32 -10.15 -20.11
N ASP A 237 2.51 -11.16 -20.45
CA ASP A 237 2.69 -11.97 -21.66
C ASP A 237 2.35 -11.17 -22.93
N ASP A 238 1.26 -10.39 -22.94
CA ASP A 238 0.90 -9.52 -24.07
C ASP A 238 2.01 -8.48 -24.36
N MET A 239 2.66 -7.93 -23.33
CA MET A 239 3.75 -6.98 -23.51
C MET A 239 5.08 -7.62 -23.95
N THR A 240 5.35 -8.89 -23.60
CA THR A 240 6.50 -9.59 -24.19
C THR A 240 6.30 -9.83 -25.67
N VAL A 241 5.08 -10.15 -26.10
CA VAL A 241 4.74 -10.34 -27.52
C VAL A 241 4.82 -9.03 -28.30
N GLU A 242 4.34 -7.92 -27.73
CA GLU A 242 4.41 -6.59 -28.37
C GLU A 242 5.86 -6.08 -28.49
N ASN A 243 6.71 -6.32 -27.48
CA ASN A 243 8.14 -5.97 -27.57
C ASN A 243 8.89 -6.82 -28.61
N ASP A 244 8.57 -8.10 -28.75
CA ASP A 244 9.20 -8.97 -29.76
C ASP A 244 8.77 -8.56 -31.18
N TYR A 245 7.50 -8.17 -31.39
CA TYR A 245 7.03 -7.62 -32.66
C TYR A 245 7.70 -6.28 -33.02
N THR A 246 7.89 -5.41 -32.04
CA THR A 246 8.57 -4.11 -32.22
C THR A 246 10.06 -4.30 -32.50
N ARG A 247 10.67 -5.34 -31.91
CA ARG A 247 12.07 -5.70 -32.15
C ARG A 247 12.26 -6.35 -33.52
N GLU A 248 11.36 -7.22 -33.95
CA GLU A 248 11.37 -7.83 -35.27
C GLU A 248 11.20 -6.79 -36.38
N THR A 249 10.24 -5.86 -36.23
CA THR A 249 10.05 -4.76 -37.19
C THR A 249 11.26 -3.81 -37.25
N ALA A 250 11.94 -3.55 -36.14
CA ALA A 250 13.19 -2.79 -36.13
C ALA A 250 14.37 -3.51 -36.82
N THR A 251 14.43 -4.85 -36.79
CA THR A 251 15.40 -5.63 -37.58
C THR A 251 15.08 -5.71 -39.07
N VAL A 252 13.80 -5.70 -39.44
CA VAL A 252 13.36 -5.75 -40.85
C VAL A 252 13.55 -4.39 -41.55
N GLN A 253 13.55 -3.29 -40.81
CA GLN A 253 13.75 -1.93 -41.35
C GLN A 253 15.21 -1.46 -41.45
N ARG A 254 16.22 -2.34 -41.34
CA ARG A 254 17.59 -1.95 -41.69
C ARG A 254 17.75 -2.03 -43.22
N PRO A 255 17.83 -0.91 -43.96
CA PRO A 255 18.00 -0.98 -45.39
C PRO A 255 19.40 -1.56 -45.67
N ARG A 256 19.42 -2.67 -46.40
CA ARG A 256 20.60 -3.10 -47.17
C ARG A 256 20.85 -2.06 -48.26
N SER A 257 21.49 -0.94 -47.90
CA SER A 257 22.20 -0.12 -48.88
C SER A 257 23.52 -0.81 -49.18
N THR A 258 23.53 -1.56 -50.29
CA THR A 258 24.55 -1.54 -51.37
C THR A 258 25.95 -0.99 -50.99
N ALA A 259 27.02 -1.79 -51.00
CA ALA A 259 27.77 -2.31 -52.16
C ALA A 259 29.00 -1.45 -52.54
N GLN A 260 30.09 -2.16 -52.87
CA GLN A 260 31.24 -1.74 -53.70
C GLN A 260 32.20 -0.65 -53.18
N ARG A 261 33.37 -1.10 -52.68
CA ARG A 261 34.66 -0.92 -53.35
C ARG A 261 35.68 -1.94 -52.86
#